data_AF-A0A9E0IU77-F1
#
_entry.id   AF-A0A9E0IU77-F1
#
_cell.length_a   1.000
_cell.length_b   1.000
_cell.length_c   1.000
_cell.angle_alpha   90.00
_cell.angle_beta   90.00
_cell.angle_gamma   90.00
#
_symmetry.space_group_name_H-M   'P 1'
#
loop_
_entity.id
_entity.type
_entity.pdbx_description
1 polymer ?
#
loop_
_entity_poly.entity_id
_entity_poly.type
_entity_poly.pdbx_seq_one_letter_code
_entity_poly.pdbx_strand_id
1 'polypeptide(L)'
;MPSSAVAPAEEVSWFAIRQPGVIRLLERRLWSADGDAFAAALELTCRLITSMGRHDGVPLPRLGHAALARACDQVEAGRCDPGLDLWIRDQLATLPVVLTRAEEAEVAVVVGAVIWAAAEVRSDGVAVGDETCVPA
;
A
#
# COMPACT_ATOMS: atom_id res chain seq x y z
N MET A 1 3.53 31.61 6.68
CA MET A 1 4.08 30.24 6.84
C MET A 1 4.10 29.63 5.46
N PRO A 2 5.26 29.50 4.78
CA PRO A 2 5.27 28.83 3.49
C PRO A 2 4.94 27.35 3.72
N SER A 3 3.89 26.89 3.05
CA SER A 3 3.53 25.47 2.98
C SER A 3 4.65 24.76 2.23
N SER A 4 5.54 24.06 2.95
CA SER A 4 6.52 23.17 2.32
C SER A 4 5.75 22.02 1.69
N ALA A 5 5.36 22.19 0.43
CA ALA A 5 5.03 21.06 -0.42
C ALA A 5 6.31 20.21 -0.48
N VAL A 6 6.28 19.05 0.20
CA VAL A 6 7.37 18.07 0.16
C VAL A 6 7.59 17.72 -1.31
N ALA A 7 8.84 17.74 -1.77
CA ALA A 7 9.12 17.39 -3.16
C ALA A 7 8.77 15.90 -3.37
N PRO A 8 8.24 15.50 -4.54
CA PRO A 8 7.83 14.11 -4.79
C PRO A 8 8.93 13.08 -4.50
N ALA A 9 10.19 13.42 -4.81
CA ALA A 9 11.35 12.58 -4.54
C ALA A 9 11.63 12.41 -3.02
N GLU A 10 11.35 13.44 -2.22
CA GLU A 10 11.49 13.39 -0.76
C GLU A 10 10.38 12.51 -0.14
N GLU A 11 9.16 12.55 -0.67
CA GLU A 11 8.06 11.65 -0.27
C GLU A 11 8.38 10.18 -0.57
N VAL A 12 8.89 9.90 -1.78
CA VAL A 12 9.30 8.55 -2.19
C VAL A 12 10.46 8.03 -1.33
N SER A 13 11.48 8.86 -1.08
CA SER A 13 12.64 8.48 -0.26
C SER A 13 12.23 8.17 1.18
N TRP A 14 11.37 9.02 1.75
CA TRP A 14 10.79 8.81 3.07
C TRP A 14 9.98 7.50 3.14
N PHE A 15 9.16 7.24 2.12
CA PHE A 15 8.35 6.03 2.04
C PHE A 15 9.25 4.78 1.99
N ALA A 16 10.27 4.78 1.12
CA ALA A 16 11.18 3.65 0.98
C ALA A 16 11.93 3.32 2.28
N ILE A 17 12.32 4.35 3.04
CA ILE A 17 12.97 4.18 4.35
C ILE A 17 12.01 3.53 5.36
N ARG A 18 10.74 3.94 5.39
CA ARG A 18 9.77 3.45 6.37
C ARG A 18 9.14 2.12 6.01
N GLN A 19 9.01 1.82 4.73
CA GLN A 19 8.29 0.66 4.23
C GLN A 19 9.17 -0.20 3.30
N PRO A 20 10.35 -0.67 3.76
CA PRO A 20 11.24 -1.45 2.92
C PRO A 20 10.61 -2.79 2.46
N GLY A 21 9.72 -3.37 3.25
CA GLY A 21 8.99 -4.59 2.86
C GLY A 21 8.08 -4.38 1.66
N VAL A 22 7.44 -3.20 1.58
CA VAL A 22 6.59 -2.83 0.45
C VAL A 22 7.44 -2.60 -0.79
N ILE A 23 8.53 -1.83 -0.68
CA ILE A 23 9.46 -1.63 -1.80
C ILE A 23 9.97 -2.96 -2.34
N ARG A 24 10.40 -3.88 -1.46
CA ARG A 24 10.85 -5.22 -1.87
C ARG A 24 9.77 -6.04 -2.56
N LEU A 25 8.50 -5.89 -2.15
CA LEU A 25 7.38 -6.53 -2.84
C LEU A 25 7.19 -5.94 -4.24
N LEU A 26 7.17 -4.61 -4.37
CA LEU A 26 7.05 -3.92 -5.65
C LEU A 26 8.18 -4.35 -6.59
N GLU A 27 9.43 -4.32 -6.12
CA GLU A 27 10.61 -4.74 -6.89
C GLU A 27 10.48 -6.21 -7.34
N ARG A 28 10.01 -7.11 -6.48
CA ARG A 28 9.91 -8.53 -6.83
C ARG A 28 8.82 -8.83 -7.86
N ARG A 29 7.70 -8.12 -7.81
CA ARG A 29 6.50 -8.43 -8.60
C ARG A 29 6.40 -7.61 -9.87
N LEU A 30 6.92 -6.39 -9.87
CA LEU A 30 6.65 -5.38 -10.91
C LEU A 30 7.90 -4.93 -11.66
N TRP A 31 9.06 -5.54 -11.41
CA TRP A 31 10.27 -5.17 -12.13
C TRP A 31 10.18 -5.56 -13.61
N SER A 32 10.24 -4.57 -14.48
CA SER A 32 10.23 -4.68 -15.93
C SER A 32 11.31 -3.79 -16.53
N ALA A 33 11.49 -3.86 -17.85
CA ALA A 33 12.49 -3.05 -18.56
C ALA A 33 12.08 -1.58 -18.68
N ASP A 34 10.78 -1.28 -18.79
CA ASP A 34 10.23 0.08 -18.81
C ASP A 34 10.04 0.66 -17.41
N GLY A 35 9.80 -0.18 -16.40
CA GLY A 35 9.57 0.22 -15.02
C GLY A 35 8.19 0.84 -14.76
N ASP A 36 7.28 0.82 -15.73
CA ASP A 36 6.01 1.55 -15.66
C ASP A 36 5.09 0.97 -14.58
N ALA A 37 4.98 -0.36 -14.51
CA ALA A 37 4.18 -1.04 -13.48
C ALA A 37 4.70 -0.75 -12.07
N PHE A 38 6.03 -0.76 -11.89
CA PHE A 38 6.66 -0.42 -10.62
C PHE A 38 6.40 1.03 -10.22
N ALA A 39 6.59 1.98 -11.16
CA ALA A 39 6.36 3.40 -10.92
C ALA A 39 4.88 3.68 -10.58
N ALA A 40 3.95 3.05 -11.29
CA ALA A 40 2.52 3.15 -11.04
C ALA A 40 2.14 2.68 -9.63
N ALA A 41 2.60 1.49 -9.24
CA ALA A 41 2.34 0.94 -7.92
C ALA A 41 2.97 1.75 -6.79
N LEU A 42 4.19 2.26 -7.02
CA LEU A 42 4.89 3.10 -6.05
C LEU A 42 4.13 4.42 -5.82
N GLU A 43 3.77 5.13 -6.88
CA GLU A 43 2.98 6.35 -6.83
C GLU A 43 1.64 6.12 -6.11
N LEU A 44 0.92 5.06 -6.48
CA LEU A 44 -0.37 4.75 -5.88
C LEU A 44 -0.26 4.40 -4.39
N THR A 45 0.79 3.68 -4.00
CA THR A 45 1.06 3.34 -2.60
C THR A 45 1.44 4.58 -1.79
N CYS A 46 2.23 5.49 -2.35
CA CYS A 46 2.54 6.78 -1.72
C CYS A 46 1.25 7.61 -1.50
N ARG A 47 0.37 7.70 -2.52
CA ARG A 47 -0.93 8.38 -2.40
C ARG A 47 -1.80 7.75 -1.31
N LEU A 48 -1.86 6.42 -1.26
CA LEU A 48 -2.60 5.68 -0.24
C LEU A 48 -2.14 6.05 1.18
N ILE A 49 -0.83 6.04 1.42
CA ILE A 49 -0.25 6.32 2.74
C ILE A 49 -0.48 7.75 3.17
N THR A 50 -0.30 8.69 2.24
CA THR A 50 -0.59 10.10 2.48
C THR A 50 -2.08 10.31 2.78
N SER A 51 -2.97 9.62 2.07
CA SER A 51 -4.42 9.66 2.32
C SER A 51 -4.76 9.10 3.72
N MET A 52 -4.30 7.89 4.05
CA MET A 52 -4.54 7.28 5.37
C MET A 52 -3.96 8.11 6.52
N GLY A 53 -2.75 8.67 6.34
CA GLY A 53 -2.13 9.52 7.35
C GLY A 53 -2.90 10.81 7.59
N ARG A 54 -3.55 11.36 6.57
CA ARG A 54 -4.41 12.56 6.68
C ARG A 54 -5.77 12.26 7.30
N HIS A 55 -6.39 11.13 6.93
CA HIS A 55 -7.74 10.79 7.37
C HIS A 55 -7.79 10.23 8.80
N ASP A 56 -6.86 9.32 9.14
CA ASP A 56 -6.91 8.61 10.43
C ASP A 56 -6.01 9.25 11.50
N GLY A 57 -5.15 10.20 11.11
CA GLY A 57 -4.13 10.78 11.99
C GLY A 57 -3.05 9.78 12.44
N VAL A 58 -3.13 8.52 11.99
CA VAL A 58 -2.22 7.43 12.36
C VAL A 58 -1.40 7.03 11.12
N PRO A 59 -0.06 7.04 11.21
CA PRO A 59 0.78 6.61 10.10
C PRO A 59 0.52 5.13 9.76
N LEU A 60 0.73 4.76 8.49
CA LEU A 60 0.65 3.36 8.09
C LEU A 60 1.62 2.52 8.95
N PRO A 61 1.17 1.42 9.59
CA PRO A 61 2.06 0.51 10.29
C PRO A 61 3.15 -0.03 9.35
N ARG A 62 4.29 -0.40 9.91
CA ARG A 62 5.37 -1.01 9.12
C ARG A 62 4.92 -2.40 8.67
N LEU A 63 4.89 -2.63 7.37
CA LEU A 63 4.45 -3.91 6.81
C LEU A 63 5.62 -4.88 6.67
N GLY A 64 5.51 -6.03 7.33
CA GLY A 64 6.48 -7.11 7.24
C GLY A 64 6.27 -8.00 6.01
N HIS A 65 7.34 -8.63 5.53
CA HIS A 65 7.31 -9.51 4.36
C HIS A 65 6.27 -10.64 4.47
N ALA A 66 6.10 -11.23 5.66
CA ALA A 66 5.14 -12.32 5.87
C ALA A 66 3.68 -11.87 5.75
N ALA A 67 3.35 -10.68 6.27
CA ALA A 67 2.02 -10.10 6.15
C ALA A 67 1.71 -9.74 4.69
N LEU A 68 2.67 -9.15 3.99
CA LEU A 68 2.55 -8.83 2.56
C LEU A 68 2.38 -10.08 1.69
N ALA A 69 3.18 -11.13 1.92
CA ALA A 69 3.06 -12.38 1.18
C ALA A 69 1.68 -13.03 1.39
N ARG A 70 1.23 -13.13 2.64
CA ARG A 70 -0.10 -13.63 2.97
C ARG A 70 -1.19 -12.81 2.27
N ALA A 71 -1.09 -11.48 2.32
CA ALA A 71 -2.06 -10.61 1.69
C ALA A 71 -2.10 -10.78 0.16
N CYS A 72 -0.96 -10.98 -0.50
CA CYS A 72 -0.94 -11.36 -1.92
C CYS A 72 -1.72 -12.65 -2.16
N ASP A 73 -1.47 -13.70 -1.37
CA ASP A 73 -2.20 -14.97 -1.50
C ASP A 73 -3.72 -14.77 -1.30
N GLN A 74 -4.15 -13.89 -0.39
CA GLN A 74 -5.56 -13.57 -0.20
C GLN A 74 -6.17 -12.89 -1.44
N VAL A 75 -5.49 -11.89 -1.98
CA VAL A 75 -5.97 -11.11 -3.12
C VAL A 75 -6.02 -11.97 -4.38
N GLU A 76 -4.98 -12.76 -4.64
CA GLU A 76 -4.93 -13.72 -5.75
C GLU A 76 -6.02 -14.81 -5.63
N ALA A 77 -6.38 -15.21 -4.41
CA ALA A 77 -7.52 -16.10 -4.16
C ALA A 77 -8.90 -15.43 -4.34
N GLY A 78 -8.95 -14.19 -4.83
CA GLY A 78 -10.20 -13.47 -5.11
C GLY A 78 -10.89 -12.94 -3.86
N ARG A 79 -10.19 -12.81 -2.72
CA ARG A 79 -10.75 -12.22 -1.50
C ARG A 79 -10.70 -10.70 -1.48
N CYS A 80 -10.16 -10.06 -2.51
CA CYS A 80 -10.15 -8.61 -2.62
C CYS A 80 -11.59 -8.07 -2.79
N ASP A 81 -11.91 -7.02 -2.04
CA ASP A 81 -13.20 -6.34 -2.18
C ASP A 81 -13.34 -5.77 -3.62
N PRO A 82 -14.46 -6.03 -4.33
CA PRO A 82 -14.64 -5.52 -5.69
C PRO A 82 -14.64 -3.99 -5.78
N GLY A 83 -15.11 -3.29 -4.74
CA GLY A 83 -15.07 -1.84 -4.66
C GLY A 83 -13.64 -1.32 -4.56
N LEU A 84 -12.79 -2.01 -3.80
CA LEU A 84 -11.36 -1.72 -3.71
C LEU A 84 -10.65 -1.93 -5.06
N ASP A 85 -10.91 -3.03 -5.75
CA ASP A 85 -10.33 -3.30 -7.07
C ASP A 85 -10.72 -2.21 -8.09
N LEU A 86 -12.00 -1.82 -8.12
CA LEU A 86 -12.48 -0.72 -8.96
C LEU A 86 -11.80 0.60 -8.60
N TRP A 87 -11.68 0.91 -7.32
CA TRP A 87 -10.99 2.12 -6.87
C TRP A 87 -9.52 2.13 -7.32
N ILE A 88 -8.80 1.01 -7.20
CA ILE A 88 -7.40 0.92 -7.65
C ILE A 88 -7.32 1.21 -9.14
N ARG A 89 -8.18 0.60 -9.96
CA ARG A 89 -8.19 0.82 -11.42
C ARG A 89 -8.52 2.27 -11.78
N ASP A 90 -9.49 2.88 -11.09
CA ASP A 90 -9.81 4.30 -11.26
C ASP A 90 -8.60 5.19 -10.95
N GLN A 91 -7.83 4.87 -9.90
CA GLN A 91 -6.61 5.60 -9.60
C GLN A 91 -5.52 5.40 -10.66
N LEU A 92 -5.32 4.18 -11.15
CA LEU A 92 -4.35 3.89 -12.20
C LEU A 92 -4.66 4.65 -13.49
N ALA A 93 -5.95 4.78 -13.84
CA ALA A 93 -6.39 5.56 -15.00
C ALA A 93 -6.03 7.06 -14.93
N THR A 94 -5.70 7.58 -13.74
CA THR A 94 -5.25 8.98 -13.57
C THR A 94 -3.75 9.17 -13.74
N LEU A 95 -2.98 8.08 -13.83
CA LEU A 95 -1.53 8.14 -13.89
C LEU A 95 -1.06 8.33 -15.35
N PRO A 96 -0.02 9.14 -15.58
CA PRO A 96 0.51 9.37 -16.93
C PRO A 96 1.45 8.22 -17.38
N VAL A 97 1.04 6.97 -17.18
CA VAL A 97 1.80 5.75 -17.50
C VAL A 97 0.92 4.83 -18.35
N VAL A 98 1.54 4.06 -19.26
CA VAL A 98 0.80 3.14 -20.14
C VAL A 98 1.04 1.73 -19.67
N LEU A 99 0.04 1.15 -18.98
CA LEU A 99 0.10 -0.23 -18.52
C LEU A 99 -0.59 -1.16 -19.53
N THR A 100 0.01 -2.31 -19.76
CA THR A 100 -0.70 -3.44 -20.34
C THR A 100 -1.73 -3.98 -19.36
N ARG A 101 -2.72 -4.73 -19.85
CA ARG A 101 -3.73 -5.37 -18.98
C ARG A 101 -3.12 -6.29 -17.93
N ALA A 102 -2.01 -6.95 -18.26
CA ALA A 102 -1.32 -7.84 -17.34
C ALA A 102 -0.63 -7.04 -16.21
N GLU A 103 0.02 -5.93 -16.55
CA GLU A 103 0.63 -5.03 -15.57
C GLU A 103 -0.42 -4.36 -14.69
N GLU A 104 -1.53 -3.90 -15.27
CA GLU A 104 -2.63 -3.31 -14.50
C GLU A 104 -3.19 -4.30 -13.46
N ALA A 105 -3.41 -5.55 -13.86
CA ALA A 105 -3.88 -6.61 -12.97
C ALA A 105 -2.86 -6.90 -11.86
N GLU A 106 -1.58 -6.97 -12.21
CA GLU A 106 -0.49 -7.23 -11.27
C GLU A 106 -0.32 -6.08 -10.26
N VAL A 107 -0.41 -4.83 -10.73
CA VAL A 107 -0.41 -3.64 -9.86
C VAL A 107 -1.62 -3.66 -8.92
N ALA A 108 -2.81 -4.02 -9.42
CA ALA A 108 -4.01 -4.13 -8.59
C ALA A 108 -3.85 -5.18 -7.48
N VAL A 109 -3.27 -6.34 -7.80
CA VAL A 109 -2.96 -7.39 -6.82
C VAL A 109 -2.02 -6.86 -5.74
N VAL A 110 -0.90 -6.26 -6.15
CA VAL A 110 0.14 -5.79 -5.23
C VAL A 110 -0.35 -4.65 -4.34
N VAL A 111 -1.05 -3.67 -4.90
CA VAL A 111 -1.62 -2.54 -4.13
C VAL A 111 -2.74 -3.03 -3.21
N GLY A 112 -3.62 -3.92 -3.68
CA GLY A 112 -4.64 -4.56 -2.86
C GLY A 112 -4.02 -5.30 -1.67
N ALA A 113 -2.92 -6.02 -1.89
CA ALA A 113 -2.21 -6.74 -0.83
C ALA A 113 -1.60 -5.79 0.21
N VAL A 114 -1.07 -4.63 -0.20
CA VAL A 114 -0.56 -3.61 0.72
C VAL A 114 -1.68 -3.07 1.62
N ILE A 115 -2.85 -2.78 1.04
CA ILE A 115 -4.02 -2.28 1.76
C ILE A 115 -4.56 -3.34 2.73
N TRP A 116 -4.64 -4.59 2.28
CA TRP A 116 -5.06 -5.70 3.11
C TRP A 116 -4.12 -5.92 4.29
N ALA A 117 -2.81 -6.01 4.04
CA ALA A 117 -1.81 -6.18 5.09
C ALA A 117 -1.83 -5.01 6.10
N ALA A 118 -2.07 -3.79 5.64
CA ALA A 118 -2.26 -2.63 6.50
C ALA A 118 -3.48 -2.76 7.41
N ALA A 119 -4.63 -3.19 6.86
CA ALA A 119 -5.85 -3.41 7.63
C ALA A 119 -5.69 -4.55 8.66
N GLU A 120 -5.01 -5.63 8.28
CA GLU A 120 -4.74 -6.78 9.15
C GLU A 120 -3.86 -6.38 10.34
N VAL A 121 -2.72 -5.72 10.09
CA VAL A 121 -1.82 -5.27 11.16
C VAL A 121 -2.51 -4.26 12.10
N ARG A 122 -3.39 -3.40 11.58
CA ARG A 122 -4.19 -2.49 12.42
C ARG A 122 -5.20 -3.24 13.28
N SER A 123 -5.87 -4.24 12.72
CA SER A 123 -6.85 -5.05 13.45
C SER A 123 -6.18 -5.88 14.56
N ASP A 124 -5.02 -6.46 14.27
CA ASP A 124 -4.20 -7.19 15.27
C ASP A 124 -3.70 -6.26 16.38
N GLY A 125 -3.38 -5.00 16.06
CA GLY A 125 -2.96 -4.00 17.04
C GLY A 125 -4.08 -3.50 17.96
N VAL A 126 -5.33 -3.56 17.54
CA VAL A 126 -6.51 -3.22 18.36
C VAL A 126 -6.84 -4.35 19.35
N ALA A 127 -6.56 -5.60 18.99
CA ALA A 127 -6.84 -6.76 19.83
C ALA A 127 -5.97 -6.86 21.10
N VAL A 128 -4.88 -6.08 21.22
CA VAL A 128 -3.99 -6.07 22.40
C VAL A 128 -4.32 -4.92 23.38
N GLY A 129 -5.39 -4.15 23.11
CA GLY A 129 -5.76 -2.96 23.90
C GLY A 129 -6.85 -3.17 24.96
N ASP A 130 -7.44 -4.37 25.09
CA ASP A 130 -8.61 -4.60 25.96
C ASP A 130 -8.43 -5.80 26.91
N GLU A 131 -7.25 -5.93 27.51
CA GLU A 131 -7.04 -6.78 28.69
C GLU A 131 -6.49 -5.96 29.87
N THR A 132 -7.45 -5.48 30.67
CA THR A 132 -7.42 -5.36 32.15
C THR A 132 -6.39 -4.44 32.82
N CYS A 133 -6.90 -3.40 33.53
CA CYS A 133 -6.73 -3.34 34.99
C CYS A 133 -7.78 -2.44 35.70
N VAL A 134 -8.89 -3.06 36.11
CA VAL A 134 -9.65 -2.81 37.36
C VAL A 134 -10.08 -4.23 37.81
N PRO A 135 -10.07 -4.69 39.08
CA PRO A 135 -10.10 -4.01 40.40
C PRO A 135 -8.89 -4.41 41.29
N ALA A 136 -8.69 -3.99 42.55
CA ALA A 136 -9.58 -3.67 43.66
C ALA A 136 -8.97 -2.63 44.62
#